data_AF-A0A399SMZ3-F1
#
_entry.id   AF-A0A399SMZ3-F1
#
_cell.length_a   1.000
_cell.length_b   1.000
_cell.length_c   1.000
_cell.angle_alpha   90.00
_cell.angle_beta   90.00
_cell.angle_gamma   90.00
#
_symmetry.space_group_name_H-M   'P 1'
#
loop_
_entity.id
_entity.type
_entity.pdbx_description
1 polymer ?
#
loop_
_entity_poly.entity_id
_entity_poly.type
_entity_poly.pdbx_seq_one_letter_code
_entity_poly.pdbx_strand_id
1 'polypeptide(L)'
;MDLVRLASWLRCPTCGDDLHAVPPLVIRCDRGHSVDANKRGYATLLAPGTRVTGDTSEMLAARDRFLERSHYTLLVDALVQAIAAVVGGPSGSAADAGPRFLDAGCGTGHYLRAVLDRSAGAIGLAA
;
A
#
# COMPACT_ATOMS: atom_id res chain seq x y z
N MET A 1 -11.45 0.33 8.19
CA MET A 1 -10.41 -0.46 7.53
C MET A 1 -11.04 -1.72 7.00
N ASP A 2 -10.74 -2.09 5.76
CA ASP A 2 -11.19 -3.34 5.14
C ASP A 2 -10.14 -4.44 5.41
N LEU A 3 -10.37 -5.24 6.45
CA LEU A 3 -9.41 -6.26 6.93
C LEU A 3 -9.26 -7.41 5.93
N VAL A 4 -10.34 -7.76 5.22
CA VAL A 4 -10.33 -8.78 4.16
C VAL A 4 -9.44 -8.30 3.02
N ARG A 5 -9.59 -7.04 2.60
CA ARG A 5 -8.72 -6.44 1.59
C ARG A 5 -7.27 -6.42 2.04
N LEU A 6 -6.95 -5.97 3.27
CA LEU A 6 -5.58 -5.99 3.77
C LEU A 6 -4.97 -7.40 3.72
N ALA A 7 -5.70 -8.41 4.20
CA ALA A 7 -5.25 -9.80 4.16
C ALA A 7 -4.99 -10.30 2.72
N SER A 8 -5.81 -9.89 1.74
CA SER A 8 -5.67 -10.26 0.33
C SER A 8 -4.43 -9.70 -0.39
N TRP A 9 -3.68 -8.79 0.24
CA TRP A 9 -2.41 -8.29 -0.29
C TRP A 9 -1.19 -9.01 0.27
N LEU A 10 -1.34 -9.77 1.36
CA LEU A 10 -0.24 -10.19 2.19
C LEU A 10 -0.15 -11.72 2.26
N ARG A 11 1.04 -12.20 2.56
CA ARG A 11 1.32 -13.60 2.92
C ARG A 11 1.87 -13.65 4.33
N CYS A 12 1.69 -14.79 5.00
CA CYS A 12 2.22 -15.00 6.34
C CYS A 12 3.74 -14.86 6.32
N PRO A 13 4.35 -13.93 7.10
CA PRO A 13 5.80 -13.74 7.09
C PRO A 13 6.55 -14.94 7.69
N THR A 14 5.87 -15.80 8.43
CA THR A 14 6.46 -16.98 9.08
C THR A 14 6.45 -18.22 8.19
N CYS A 15 5.37 -18.47 7.47
CA CYS A 15 5.18 -19.72 6.73
C CYS A 15 4.82 -19.56 5.24
N GLY A 16 4.60 -18.33 4.76
CA GLY A 16 4.26 -18.04 3.36
C GLY A 16 2.80 -18.31 2.98
N ASP A 17 2.02 -18.98 3.83
CA ASP A 17 0.61 -19.28 3.58
C ASP A 17 -0.26 -18.00 3.51
N ASP A 18 -1.43 -18.14 2.91
CA ASP A 18 -2.46 -17.10 2.81
C ASP A 18 -2.86 -16.58 4.20
N LEU A 19 -3.17 -15.28 4.26
CA LEU A 19 -3.70 -14.64 5.46
C LEU A 19 -5.20 -14.41 5.28
N HIS A 20 -5.96 -14.65 6.35
CA HIS A 20 -7.41 -14.45 6.40
C HIS A 20 -7.75 -13.44 7.49
N ALA A 21 -8.79 -12.64 7.23
CA ALA A 21 -9.31 -11.67 8.20
C ALA A 21 -9.98 -12.40 9.37
N VAL A 22 -9.50 -12.11 10.58
CA VAL A 22 -10.10 -12.53 11.84
C VAL A 22 -10.48 -11.28 12.63
N PRO A 23 -11.77 -10.88 12.64
CA PRO A 23 -12.22 -9.70 13.34
C PRO A 23 -11.87 -9.73 14.85
N PRO A 24 -11.63 -8.57 15.49
CA PRO A 24 -11.82 -7.23 14.93
C PRO A 24 -10.63 -6.69 14.12
N LEU A 25 -9.39 -7.06 14.46
CA LEU A 25 -8.17 -6.44 13.93
C LEU A 25 -7.00 -7.44 13.82
N VAL A 26 -7.26 -8.68 13.42
CA VAL A 26 -6.23 -9.71 13.28
C VAL A 26 -6.27 -10.30 11.87
N ILE A 27 -5.11 -10.57 11.28
CA ILE A 27 -5.00 -11.43 10.10
C ILE A 27 -4.22 -12.69 10.47
N ARG A 28 -4.70 -13.86 10.05
CA ARG A 28 -4.18 -15.16 10.50
C ARG A 28 -4.11 -16.15 9.35
N CYS A 29 -3.06 -16.97 9.29
CA CYS A 29 -3.00 -18.10 8.36
C CYS A 29 -3.56 -19.39 8.97
N ASP A 30 -3.81 -20.41 8.13
CA ASP A 30 -4.37 -21.69 8.57
C ASP A 30 -3.52 -22.43 9.61
N ARG A 31 -2.21 -22.14 9.70
CA ARG A 31 -1.30 -22.68 10.73
C ARG A 31 -1.37 -21.95 12.08
N GLY A 32 -2.18 -20.91 12.20
CA GLY A 32 -2.40 -20.17 13.44
C GLY A 32 -1.49 -18.96 13.66
N HIS A 33 -0.50 -18.71 12.80
CA HIS A 33 0.33 -17.50 12.90
C HIS A 33 -0.55 -16.26 12.67
N SER A 34 -0.49 -15.33 13.62
CA SER A 34 -1.37 -14.17 13.67
C SER A 34 -0.55 -12.89 13.61
N VAL A 35 -1.06 -11.90 12.88
CA VAL A 35 -0.52 -10.54 12.82
C VAL A 35 -1.63 -9.57 13.21
N ASP A 36 -1.33 -8.68 14.16
CA ASP A 36 -2.25 -7.63 14.56
C ASP A 36 -2.26 -6.52 13.51
N ALA A 37 -3.46 -6.21 13.01
CA ALA A 37 -3.70 -5.06 12.16
C ALA A 37 -3.95 -3.81 13.02
N ASN A 38 -3.32 -2.71 12.68
CA ASN A 38 -3.55 -1.44 13.32
C ASN A 38 -4.88 -0.82 12.84
N LYS A 39 -5.62 -0.20 13.76
CA LYS A 39 -6.87 0.55 13.44
C LYS A 39 -6.72 1.60 12.33
N ARG A 40 -5.50 2.08 12.08
CA ARG A 40 -5.16 3.04 11.02
C ARG A 40 -5.01 2.42 9.62
N GLY A 41 -5.06 1.10 9.45
CA GLY A 41 -5.03 0.50 8.11
C GLY A 41 -3.84 -0.39 7.76
N TYR A 42 -2.87 -0.60 8.66
CA TYR A 42 -1.60 -1.26 8.34
C TYR A 42 -1.32 -2.46 9.26
N ALA A 43 -0.43 -3.36 8.84
CA ALA A 43 0.07 -4.46 9.65
C ALA A 43 1.61 -4.44 9.66
N THR A 44 2.23 -4.75 10.80
CA THR A 44 3.69 -4.94 10.86
C THR A 44 4.04 -6.39 10.56
N LEU A 45 4.80 -6.63 9.50
CA LEU A 45 5.24 -7.98 9.10
C LEU A 45 6.68 -8.28 9.52
N LEU A 46 7.30 -7.36 10.26
CA LEU A 46 8.65 -7.55 10.79
C LEU A 46 8.62 -8.59 11.91
N ALA A 47 9.71 -9.34 12.04
CA ALA A 47 9.87 -10.27 13.15
C ALA A 47 9.86 -9.51 14.49
N PRO A 48 9.34 -10.13 15.57
CA PRO A 48 9.39 -9.53 16.90
C PRO A 48 10.82 -9.14 17.28
N GLY A 49 10.99 -7.90 17.75
CA GLY A 49 12.30 -7.36 18.15
C GLY A 49 13.17 -6.83 17.01
N THR A 50 12.73 -6.90 15.74
CA THR A 50 13.41 -6.19 14.65
C THR A 50 13.40 -4.69 14.93
N ARG A 51 14.60 -4.11 15.05
CA ARG A 51 14.78 -2.66 15.17
C ARG A 51 15.10 -2.11 13.79
N VAL A 52 14.25 -1.21 13.31
CA VAL A 52 14.49 -0.47 12.08
C VAL A 52 14.87 0.95 12.45
N THR A 53 16.05 1.39 12.03
CA THR A 53 16.42 2.81 12.08
C THR A 53 15.91 3.44 10.79
N GLY A 54 14.80 4.15 10.88
CA GLY A 54 14.19 4.86 9.76
C GLY A 54 14.16 6.37 9.96
N ASP A 55 13.48 7.06 9.05
CA ASP A 55 13.20 8.49 9.17
C ASP A 55 12.37 8.77 10.44
N THR A 56 12.69 9.87 11.13
CA THR A 56 11.87 10.32 12.27
C THR A 56 10.56 10.94 11.80
N SER A 57 9.62 11.16 12.73
CA SER A 57 8.37 11.89 12.45
C SER A 57 8.62 13.27 11.83
N GLU A 58 9.65 13.98 12.30
CA GLU A 58 10.01 15.32 11.82
C GLU A 58 10.58 15.26 10.40
N MET A 59 11.38 14.23 10.10
CA MET A 59 11.93 14.00 8.76
C MET A 59 10.83 13.65 7.76
N LEU A 60 9.89 12.79 8.14
CA LEU A 60 8.71 12.46 7.32
C LEU A 60 7.85 13.71 7.06
N ALA A 61 7.59 14.51 8.10
CA ALA A 61 6.85 15.76 7.95
C ALA A 61 7.59 16.79 7.06
N ALA A 62 8.92 16.85 7.14
CA ALA A 62 9.73 17.70 6.26
C ALA A 62 9.66 17.22 4.80
N ARG A 63 9.71 15.89 4.58
CA ARG A 63 9.55 15.29 3.24
C ARG A 63 8.17 15.61 2.67
N ASP A 64 7.10 15.47 3.45
CA ASP A 64 5.75 15.81 3.00
C ASP A 64 5.64 17.28 2.60
N ARG A 65 6.10 18.22 3.44
CA ARG A 65 6.08 19.65 3.09
C ARG A 65 6.87 19.97 1.82
N PHE A 66 7.95 19.25 1.53
CA PHE A 66 8.69 19.44 0.30
C PHE A 66 7.92 18.90 -0.92
N LEU A 67 7.38 17.69 -0.81
CA LEU A 67 6.65 17.02 -1.90
C LEU A 67 5.33 17.71 -2.23
N GLU A 68 4.64 18.27 -1.23
CA GLU A 68 3.40 19.04 -1.42
C GLU A 68 3.61 20.38 -2.14
N ARG A 69 4.84 20.89 -2.20
CA ARG A 69 5.19 22.12 -2.93
C ARG A 69 5.43 21.90 -4.42
N SER A 70 5.03 20.75 -4.95
CA SER A 70 5.07 20.44 -6.39
C SER A 70 6.48 20.44 -7.00
N HIS A 71 7.53 20.39 -6.18
CA HIS A 71 8.91 20.34 -6.68
C HIS A 71 9.16 19.10 -7.56
N TYR A 72 8.42 18.01 -7.32
CA TYR A 72 8.53 16.74 -8.03
C TYR A 72 7.38 16.48 -9.02
N THR A 73 6.55 17.47 -9.33
CA THR A 73 5.37 17.28 -10.19
C THR A 73 5.72 16.66 -11.54
N LEU A 74 6.82 17.07 -12.18
CA LEU A 74 7.24 16.49 -13.47
C LEU A 74 7.57 14.99 -13.36
N LEU A 75 8.18 14.56 -12.25
CA LEU A 75 8.45 13.15 -11.99
C LEU A 75 7.16 12.38 -11.75
N VAL A 76 6.25 12.95 -10.95
CA VAL A 76 4.95 12.36 -10.65
C VAL A 76 4.12 12.18 -11.91
N ASP A 77 4.06 13.20 -12.77
CA ASP A 77 3.29 13.14 -14.02
C ASP A 77 3.89 12.11 -14.98
N ALA A 78 5.22 12.06 -15.10
CA ALA A 78 5.90 11.04 -15.92
C ALA A 78 5.62 9.61 -15.41
N LEU A 79 5.66 9.40 -14.09
CA LEU A 79 5.34 8.11 -13.47
C LEU A 79 3.90 7.68 -13.78
N VAL A 80 2.93 8.58 -13.60
CA VAL A 80 1.53 8.28 -13.87
C VAL A 80 1.30 7.97 -15.33
N GLN A 81 1.89 8.75 -16.25
CA GLN A 81 1.78 8.50 -17.69
C GLN A 81 2.35 7.13 -18.07
N ALA A 82 3.52 6.77 -17.52
CA ALA A 82 4.13 5.46 -17.74
C ALA A 82 3.22 4.32 -17.24
N ILE A 83 2.62 4.45 -16.06
CA ILE A 83 1.69 3.46 -15.51
C ILE A 83 0.43 3.35 -16.38
N ALA A 84 -0.17 4.48 -16.77
CA ALA A 84 -1.37 4.51 -17.61
C ALA A 84 -1.15 3.84 -18.97
N ALA A 85 0.05 3.98 -19.55
CA ALA A 85 0.41 3.31 -20.79
C ALA A 85 0.47 1.78 -20.67
N VAL A 86 0.80 1.24 -19.49
CA VAL A 86 0.92 -0.21 -19.25
C VAL A 86 -0.41 -0.83 -18.83
N VAL A 87 -1.16 -0.15 -17.98
CA VAL A 87 -2.41 -0.68 -17.39
C VAL A 87 -3.57 -0.63 -18.38
N GLY A 88 -3.40 0.08 -19.51
CA GLY A 88 -4.45 0.33 -20.49
C GLY A 88 -5.38 1.44 -19.99
N GLY A 89 -5.77 2.35 -20.89
CA GLY A 89 -6.85 3.31 -20.60
C GLY A 89 -8.14 2.60 -20.18
N PRO A 90 -9.16 3.33 -19.66
CA PRO A 90 -10.37 2.75 -19.09
C PRO A 90 -11.02 1.78 -20.09
N SER A 91 -10.70 0.51 -19.92
CA SER A 91 -11.14 -0.57 -20.78
C SER A 91 -12.53 -0.91 -20.31
N GLY A 92 -13.52 -0.40 -21.03
CA GLY A 92 -14.92 -0.72 -20.82
C GLY A 92 -15.17 -2.20 -21.07
N SER A 93 -14.95 -3.04 -20.06
CA SER A 93 -15.69 -4.28 -19.87
C SER A 93 -16.03 -4.40 -18.39
N ALA A 94 -17.33 -4.41 -18.11
CA ALA A 94 -17.95 -4.34 -16.80
C ALA A 94 -17.78 -5.64 -15.97
N ALA A 95 -16.55 -6.11 -15.80
CA ALA A 95 -16.20 -7.20 -14.89
C ALA A 95 -14.71 -7.11 -14.46
N ASP A 96 -14.30 -6.80 -13.23
CA ASP A 96 -15.03 -6.29 -12.07
C ASP A 96 -14.07 -5.80 -10.95
N ALA A 97 -12.91 -5.22 -11.30
CA ALA A 97 -12.05 -4.49 -10.35
C ALA A 97 -11.03 -3.62 -11.12
N GLY A 98 -10.80 -2.38 -10.69
CA GLY A 98 -9.72 -1.55 -11.24
C GLY A 98 -8.33 -2.08 -10.86
N PRO A 99 -7.26 -1.45 -11.37
CA PRO A 99 -5.90 -1.97 -11.18
C PRO A 99 -5.47 -1.96 -9.70
N ARG A 100 -4.62 -2.93 -9.37
CA ARG A 100 -4.02 -3.09 -8.03
C ARG A 100 -2.57 -2.61 -8.08
N PHE A 101 -2.24 -1.59 -7.29
CA PHE A 101 -0.88 -1.06 -7.19
C PHE A 101 -0.22 -1.41 -5.85
N LEU A 102 1.04 -1.83 -5.90
CA LEU A 102 1.91 -1.96 -4.73
C LEU A 102 3.03 -0.92 -4.87
N ASP A 103 3.16 -0.02 -3.91
CA ASP A 103 4.27 0.93 -3.82
C ASP A 103 5.25 0.44 -2.77
N ALA A 104 6.39 -0.11 -3.22
CA ALA A 104 7.44 -0.62 -2.35
C ALA A 104 8.46 0.48 -2.05
N GLY A 105 8.69 0.74 -0.76
CA GLY A 105 9.45 1.91 -0.33
C GLY A 105 8.61 3.19 -0.41
N CYS A 106 7.31 3.08 -0.12
CA CYS A 106 6.33 4.14 -0.36
C CYS A 106 6.61 5.46 0.39
N GLY A 107 7.44 5.41 1.45
CA GLY A 107 7.69 6.55 2.31
C GLY A 107 6.37 7.12 2.87
N THR A 108 6.06 8.36 2.51
CA THR A 108 4.83 9.03 2.95
C THR A 108 3.60 8.70 2.09
N GLY A 109 3.77 7.89 1.04
CA GLY A 109 2.70 7.49 0.12
C GLY A 109 2.39 8.52 -0.97
N HIS A 110 3.22 9.55 -1.13
CA HIS A 110 3.01 10.65 -2.08
C HIS A 110 2.77 10.17 -3.52
N TYR A 111 3.60 9.25 -4.01
CA TYR A 111 3.51 8.75 -5.39
C TYR A 111 2.31 7.82 -5.57
N LEU A 112 2.10 6.87 -4.66
CA LEU A 112 0.94 5.99 -4.70
C LEU A 112 -0.37 6.81 -4.69
N ARG A 113 -0.48 7.85 -3.86
CA ARG A 113 -1.65 8.75 -3.85
C ARG A 113 -1.88 9.36 -5.23
N ALA A 114 -0.83 9.92 -5.83
CA ALA A 114 -0.90 10.54 -7.15
C ALA A 114 -1.31 9.58 -8.27
N VAL A 115 -0.92 8.30 -8.18
CA VAL A 115 -1.33 7.24 -9.11
C VAL A 115 -2.79 6.87 -8.92
N LEU A 116 -3.23 6.66 -7.68
CA LEU A 116 -4.62 6.30 -7.36
C LEU A 116 -5.60 7.41 -7.75
N ASP A 117 -5.27 8.67 -7.48
CA ASP A 117 -6.11 9.83 -7.83
C ASP A 117 -6.36 9.95 -9.34
N ARG A 118 -5.46 9.40 -10.17
CA ARG A 118 -5.53 9.43 -11.64
C ARG A 118 -5.91 8.08 -12.26
N SER A 119 -6.22 7.08 -11.44
CA SER A 119 -6.56 5.72 -11.88
C SER A 119 -7.93 5.31 -11.34
N ALA A 120 -8.98 5.46 -12.15
CA ALA A 120 -10.35 5.15 -11.74
C ALA A 120 -10.50 3.67 -11.32
N GLY A 121 -11.13 3.46 -10.15
CA GLY A 121 -11.37 2.13 -9.59
C GLY A 121 -10.12 1.42 -9.04
N ALA A 122 -8.95 2.07 -9.09
CA ALA A 122 -7.72 1.48 -8.60
C ALA A 122 -7.71 1.36 -7.07
N ILE A 123 -6.98 0.36 -6.58
CA ILE A 123 -6.66 0.21 -5.17
C ILE A 123 -5.16 0.05 -4.97
N GLY A 124 -4.65 0.55 -3.86
CA GLY A 124 -3.22 0.54 -3.56
C GLY A 124 -2.88 -0.05 -2.21
N LEU A 125 -1.71 -0.67 -2.12
CA LEU A 125 -1.02 -0.97 -0.86
C LEU A 125 0.32 -0.22 -0.84
N ALA A 126 0.59 0.47 0.27
CA ALA A 126 1.85 1.13 0.55
C ALA A 126 2.69 0.19 1.45
N ALA A 127 3.92 -0.12 1.04
CA ALA A 127 4.80 -1.12 1.69
C ALA A 127 6.23 -0.62 1.92
#